data_AF-A0A1C5HH44-F1
#
_entry.id   AF-A0A1C5HH44-F1
#
_cell.length_a   1.000
_cell.length_b   1.000
_cell.length_c   1.000
_cell.angle_alpha   90.00
_cell.angle_beta   90.00
_cell.angle_gamma   90.00
#
_symmetry.space_group_name_H-M   'P 1'
#
loop_
_entity.id
_entity.type
_entity.pdbx_description
1 polymer ?
#
loop_
_entity_poly.entity_id
_entity_poly.type
_entity_poly.pdbx_seq_one_letter_code
_entity_poly.pdbx_strand_id
1 'polypeptide(L)'
;MSHIETITGELRALAAGVERAQGLVGAADKQAQDVALRAAGAGFAAVAAGVVRVRGAIGELRGGLGALATSLGEATTVTATVPHQATPQETIAGLTPVRQAVDAARQATARSIAQVGEVQQLARVVLQGGQPGPMLAGLESVKQVLTLVVQRTGTAGRAVDAAVAEARQLGATTD
;
A
#
# COMPACT_ATOMS: atom_id res chain seq x y z
N MET A 1 18.19 20.33 -4.18
CA MET A 1 16.86 19.70 -4.28
C MET A 1 16.11 20.10 -3.02
N SER A 2 14.91 20.65 -3.16
CA SER A 2 14.12 21.12 -2.00
C SER A 2 13.51 19.97 -1.22
N HIS A 3 13.14 20.23 0.03
CA HIS A 3 12.40 19.27 0.86
C HIS A 3 11.08 18.86 0.20
N ILE A 4 10.37 19.79 -0.43
CA ILE A 4 9.09 19.53 -1.13
C ILE A 4 9.28 18.59 -2.32
N GLU A 5 10.34 18.77 -3.11
CA GLU A 5 10.68 17.86 -4.21
C GLU A 5 10.99 16.46 -3.70
N THR A 6 11.74 16.35 -2.61
CA THR A 6 12.09 15.07 -1.97
C THR A 6 10.83 14.35 -1.48
N ILE A 7 9.95 15.05 -0.75
CA ILE A 7 8.69 14.50 -0.24
C ILE A 7 7.80 14.03 -1.41
N THR A 8 7.66 14.86 -2.45
CA THR A 8 6.89 14.51 -3.65
C THR A 8 7.44 13.26 -4.33
N GLY A 9 8.77 13.14 -4.44
CA GLY A 9 9.44 11.96 -4.98
C GLY A 9 9.12 10.69 -4.19
N GLU A 10 9.20 10.76 -2.86
CA GLU A 10 8.88 9.62 -1.99
C GLU A 10 7.40 9.23 -2.06
N LEU A 11 6.47 10.20 -2.09
CA LEU A 11 5.03 9.94 -2.21
C LEU A 11 4.68 9.26 -3.54
N ARG A 12 5.24 9.72 -4.66
CA ARG A 12 5.07 9.05 -5.96
C ARG A 12 5.61 7.63 -5.95
N ALA A 13 6.74 7.44 -5.31
CA ALA A 13 7.39 6.14 -5.25
C ALA A 13 6.68 5.17 -4.28
N LEU A 14 5.96 5.70 -3.26
CA LEU A 14 4.98 4.95 -2.47
C LEU A 14 3.79 4.53 -3.33
N ALA A 15 3.19 5.46 -4.08
CA ALA A 15 2.05 5.18 -4.96
C ALA A 15 2.38 4.08 -5.98
N ALA A 16 3.55 4.16 -6.63
CA ALA A 16 4.01 3.12 -7.56
C ALA A 16 4.18 1.74 -6.89
N GLY A 17 4.60 1.70 -5.61
CA GLY A 17 4.67 0.45 -4.85
C GLY A 17 3.30 -0.15 -4.58
N VAL A 18 2.30 0.69 -4.27
CA VAL A 18 0.91 0.27 -4.07
C VAL A 18 0.29 -0.22 -5.37
N GLU A 19 0.49 0.48 -6.48
CA GLU A 19 0.03 0.04 -7.81
C GLU A 19 0.63 -1.30 -8.20
N ARG A 20 1.93 -1.51 -7.95
CA ARG A 20 2.58 -2.81 -8.17
C ARG A 20 1.95 -3.90 -7.32
N ALA A 21 1.66 -3.62 -6.05
CA ALA A 21 0.96 -4.57 -5.18
C ALA A 21 -0.44 -4.90 -5.71
N GLN A 22 -1.21 -3.91 -6.19
CA GLN A 22 -2.52 -4.12 -6.80
C GLN A 22 -2.44 -5.02 -8.04
N GLY A 23 -1.45 -4.82 -8.90
CA GLY A 23 -1.22 -5.68 -10.07
C GLY A 23 -0.97 -7.14 -9.69
N LEU A 24 -0.15 -7.38 -8.66
CA LEU A 24 0.12 -8.72 -8.13
C LEU A 24 -1.12 -9.36 -7.48
N VAL A 25 -1.89 -8.58 -6.72
CA VAL A 25 -3.18 -9.02 -6.15
C VAL A 25 -4.18 -9.38 -7.25
N GLY A 26 -4.23 -8.60 -8.33
CA GLY A 26 -5.06 -8.92 -9.51
C GLY A 26 -4.64 -10.21 -10.20
N ALA A 27 -3.33 -10.47 -10.31
CA ALA A 27 -2.82 -11.75 -10.83
C ALA A 27 -3.20 -12.93 -9.93
N ALA A 28 -3.14 -12.75 -8.60
CA ALA A 28 -3.57 -13.76 -7.63
C ALA A 28 -5.07 -14.05 -7.73
N ASP A 29 -5.93 -13.04 -7.93
CA ASP A 29 -7.37 -13.25 -8.15
C ASP A 29 -7.64 -14.06 -9.42
N LYS A 30 -6.98 -13.71 -10.52
CA LYS A 30 -7.11 -14.44 -11.78
C LYS A 30 -6.70 -15.89 -11.62
N GLN A 31 -5.58 -16.14 -10.94
CA GLN A 31 -5.14 -17.50 -10.67
C GLN A 31 -6.14 -18.27 -9.79
N ALA A 32 -6.69 -17.63 -8.75
CA ALA A 32 -7.72 -18.24 -7.92
C ALA A 32 -8.96 -18.59 -8.77
N GLN A 33 -9.39 -17.70 -9.67
CA GLN A 33 -10.48 -18.00 -10.61
C GLN A 33 -10.19 -19.22 -11.49
N ASP A 34 -9.00 -19.32 -12.07
CA ASP A 34 -8.60 -20.47 -12.89
C ASP A 34 -8.58 -21.79 -12.10
N VAL A 35 -8.22 -21.73 -10.81
CA VAL A 35 -8.30 -22.90 -9.91
C VAL A 35 -9.75 -23.27 -9.63
N ALA A 36 -10.62 -22.30 -9.35
CA ALA A 36 -12.03 -22.54 -9.08
C ALA A 36 -12.73 -23.20 -10.28
N LEU A 37 -12.48 -22.72 -11.50
CA LEU A 37 -13.05 -23.28 -12.73
C LEU A 37 -12.59 -24.71 -12.99
N ARG A 38 -11.29 -24.99 -12.82
CA ARG A 38 -10.75 -26.35 -12.96
C ARG A 38 -11.31 -27.31 -11.91
N ALA A 39 -11.39 -26.87 -10.66
CA ALA A 39 -11.97 -27.65 -9.58
C ALA A 39 -13.44 -27.99 -9.85
N ALA A 40 -14.23 -27.02 -10.29
CA ALA A 40 -15.63 -27.23 -10.65
C ALA A 40 -15.78 -28.20 -11.83
N GLY A 41 -15.00 -28.03 -12.90
CA GLY A 41 -15.01 -28.92 -14.07
C GLY A 41 -14.58 -30.35 -13.77
N ALA A 42 -13.75 -30.55 -12.75
CA ALA A 42 -13.31 -31.87 -12.27
C ALA A 42 -14.22 -32.47 -11.18
N GLY A 43 -15.32 -31.80 -10.81
CA GLY A 43 -16.27 -32.29 -9.79
C GLY A 43 -15.87 -32.01 -8.34
N PHE A 44 -14.80 -31.24 -8.09
CA PHE A 44 -14.36 -30.84 -6.75
C PHE A 44 -15.10 -29.60 -6.23
N ALA A 45 -16.43 -29.72 -6.06
CA ALA A 45 -17.31 -28.60 -5.69
C ALA A 45 -16.89 -27.88 -4.39
N ALA A 46 -16.42 -28.61 -3.38
CA ALA A 46 -15.95 -28.03 -2.11
C ALA A 46 -14.71 -27.14 -2.29
N VAL A 47 -13.79 -27.53 -3.17
CA VAL A 47 -12.60 -26.72 -3.50
C VAL A 47 -13.03 -25.46 -4.23
N ALA A 48 -13.90 -25.57 -5.25
CA ALA A 48 -14.42 -24.41 -5.97
C ALA A 48 -15.10 -23.39 -5.03
N ALA A 49 -15.95 -23.86 -4.11
CA ALA A 49 -16.59 -23.00 -3.10
C ALA A 49 -15.57 -22.40 -2.12
N GLY A 50 -14.56 -23.16 -1.71
CA GLY A 50 -13.46 -22.65 -0.90
C GLY A 50 -12.69 -21.53 -1.58
N VAL A 51 -12.43 -21.66 -2.88
CA VAL A 51 -11.69 -20.67 -3.65
C VAL A 51 -12.50 -19.38 -3.85
N VAL A 52 -13.83 -19.45 -3.92
CA VAL A 52 -14.68 -18.24 -3.89
C VAL A 52 -14.42 -17.41 -2.62
N ARG A 53 -14.23 -18.05 -1.46
CA ARG A 53 -13.87 -17.35 -0.22
C ARG A 53 -12.48 -16.71 -0.29
N VAL A 54 -11.50 -17.41 -0.88
CA VAL A 54 -10.16 -16.85 -1.14
C VAL A 54 -10.26 -15.59 -2.01
N ARG A 55 -11.07 -15.63 -3.08
CA ARG A 55 -11.30 -14.49 -3.96
C ARG A 55 -11.98 -13.32 -3.26
N GLY A 56 -12.93 -13.59 -2.36
CA GLY A 56 -13.55 -12.56 -1.51
C GLY A 56 -12.50 -11.81 -0.68
N ALA A 57 -11.63 -12.53 0.02
CA ALA A 57 -10.55 -11.95 0.82
C ALA A 57 -9.51 -11.18 -0.05
N ILE A 58 -9.22 -11.67 -1.26
CA ILE A 58 -8.41 -10.95 -2.24
C ILE A 58 -9.10 -9.64 -2.68
N GLY A 59 -10.42 -9.65 -2.84
CA GLY A 59 -11.22 -8.48 -3.17
C GLY A 59 -11.15 -7.40 -2.08
N GLU A 60 -11.26 -7.79 -0.81
CA GLU A 60 -11.11 -6.88 0.34
C GLU A 60 -9.72 -6.25 0.39
N LEU A 61 -8.67 -7.06 0.20
CA LEU A 61 -7.29 -6.58 0.10
C LEU A 61 -7.13 -5.57 -1.04
N ARG A 62 -7.68 -5.85 -2.22
CA ARG A 62 -7.65 -4.95 -3.37
C ARG A 62 -8.36 -3.63 -3.08
N GLY A 63 -9.51 -3.68 -2.40
CA GLY A 63 -10.24 -2.49 -1.96
C GLY A 63 -9.41 -1.63 -1.00
N GLY A 64 -8.76 -2.25 -0.02
CA GLY A 64 -7.85 -1.57 0.92
C GLY A 64 -6.66 -0.90 0.23
N LEU A 65 -6.03 -1.58 -0.74
CA LEU A 65 -4.95 -0.99 -1.55
C LEU A 65 -5.45 0.14 -2.45
N GLY A 66 -6.69 0.06 -2.95
CA GLY A 66 -7.35 1.14 -3.68
C GLY A 66 -7.48 2.41 -2.86
N ALA A 67 -8.03 2.30 -1.65
CA ALA A 67 -8.15 3.42 -0.73
C ALA A 67 -6.79 4.03 -0.35
N LEU A 68 -5.76 3.18 -0.17
CA LEU A 68 -4.40 3.63 0.08
C LEU A 68 -3.82 4.44 -1.11
N ALA A 69 -4.02 3.98 -2.34
CA ALA A 69 -3.56 4.69 -3.53
C ALA A 69 -4.20 6.08 -3.65
N THR A 70 -5.52 6.17 -3.40
CA THR A 70 -6.24 7.45 -3.37
C THR A 70 -5.65 8.41 -2.33
N SER A 71 -5.44 7.94 -1.09
CA SER A 71 -4.88 8.77 -0.01
C SER A 71 -3.46 9.28 -0.33
N LEU A 72 -2.62 8.45 -0.95
CA LEU A 72 -1.28 8.87 -1.39
C LEU A 72 -1.34 9.90 -2.54
N GLY A 73 -2.31 9.76 -3.45
CA GLY A 73 -2.55 10.74 -4.52
C GLY A 73 -3.00 12.10 -3.97
N GLU A 74 -3.89 12.09 -2.96
CA GLU A 74 -4.30 13.29 -2.24
C GLU A 74 -3.13 13.95 -1.52
N ALA A 75 -2.32 13.18 -0.78
CA ALA A 75 -1.12 13.68 -0.11
C ALA A 75 -0.11 14.31 -1.10
N THR A 76 0.05 13.71 -2.28
CA THR A 76 0.90 14.24 -3.35
C THR A 76 0.36 15.58 -3.86
N THR A 77 -0.96 15.69 -4.05
CA THR A 77 -1.63 16.93 -4.47
C THR A 77 -1.45 18.02 -3.41
N VAL A 78 -1.68 17.70 -2.13
CA VAL A 78 -1.49 18.64 -1.02
C VAL A 78 -0.05 19.13 -0.94
N THR A 79 0.93 18.23 -1.08
CA THR A 79 2.36 18.59 -1.08
C THR A 79 2.67 19.59 -2.21
N ALA A 80 2.08 19.40 -3.39
CA ALA A 80 2.28 20.29 -4.54
C ALA A 80 1.65 21.68 -4.35
N THR A 81 0.73 21.86 -3.42
CA THR A 81 0.15 23.19 -3.10
C THR A 81 1.04 24.03 -2.19
N VAL A 82 2.09 23.47 -1.57
CA VAL A 82 3.02 24.23 -0.73
C VAL A 82 3.86 25.14 -1.62
N PRO A 83 3.76 26.48 -1.51
CA PRO A 83 4.49 27.39 -2.37
C PRO A 83 6.01 27.23 -2.23
N HIS A 84 6.77 27.44 -3.32
CA HIS A 84 8.24 27.41 -3.28
C HIS A 84 8.87 28.50 -2.39
N GLN A 85 8.13 29.58 -2.14
CA GLN A 85 8.50 30.68 -1.25
C GLN A 85 7.53 30.77 -0.06
N ALA A 86 7.00 29.63 0.38
CA ALA A 86 6.12 29.57 1.54
C ALA A 86 6.84 30.13 2.77
N THR A 87 6.11 30.89 3.57
CA THR A 87 6.55 31.23 4.93
C THR A 87 6.77 29.95 5.74
N PRO A 88 7.59 30.01 6.81
CA PRO A 88 7.70 28.92 7.77
C PRO A 88 6.36 28.35 8.23
N GLN A 89 5.40 29.22 8.58
CA GLN A 89 4.07 28.82 9.05
C GLN A 89 3.26 28.13 7.96
N GLU A 90 3.27 28.63 6.72
CA GLU A 90 2.60 27.98 5.58
C GLU A 90 3.20 26.62 5.26
N THR A 91 4.53 26.47 5.35
CA THR A 91 5.20 25.18 5.15
C THR A 91 4.76 24.17 6.20
N ILE A 92 4.76 24.56 7.48
CA ILE A 92 4.34 23.69 8.59
C ILE A 92 2.86 23.30 8.43
N ALA A 93 2.00 24.27 8.13
CA ALA A 93 0.57 24.03 7.93
C ALA A 93 0.31 23.10 6.72
N GLY A 94 1.00 23.32 5.60
CA GLY A 94 0.85 22.52 4.38
C GLY A 94 1.40 21.10 4.51
N LEU A 95 2.46 20.89 5.30
CA LEU A 95 3.07 19.57 5.48
C LEU A 95 2.45 18.73 6.60
N THR A 96 1.68 19.33 7.51
CA THR A 96 1.02 18.60 8.60
C THR A 96 0.05 17.50 8.08
N PRO A 97 -0.85 17.77 7.10
CA PRO A 97 -1.69 16.73 6.52
C PRO A 97 -0.90 15.65 5.78
N VAL A 98 0.22 16.02 5.14
CA VAL A 98 1.10 15.07 4.43
C VAL A 98 1.72 14.09 5.42
N ARG A 99 2.17 14.57 6.58
CA ARG A 99 2.68 13.70 7.64
C ARG A 99 1.65 12.69 8.11
N GLN A 100 0.42 13.15 8.37
CA GLN A 100 -0.68 12.29 8.79
C GLN A 100 -1.01 11.23 7.73
N ALA A 101 -1.02 11.61 6.45
CA ALA A 101 -1.24 10.68 5.35
C ALA A 101 -0.13 9.62 5.25
N VAL A 102 1.13 9.98 5.46
CA VAL A 102 2.25 9.02 5.48
C VAL A 102 2.12 8.03 6.64
N ASP A 103 1.76 8.48 7.84
CA ASP A 103 1.54 7.61 9.00
C ASP A 103 0.33 6.68 8.79
N ALA A 104 -0.77 7.21 8.22
CA ALA A 104 -1.93 6.40 7.86
C ALA A 104 -1.61 5.37 6.78
N ALA A 105 -0.81 5.75 5.77
CA ALA A 105 -0.34 4.85 4.72
C ALA A 105 0.50 3.69 5.30
N ARG A 106 1.37 3.98 6.28
CA ARG A 106 2.15 2.95 6.99
C ARG A 106 1.24 1.95 7.69
N GLN A 107 0.25 2.43 8.44
CA GLN A 107 -0.70 1.58 9.17
C GLN A 107 -1.58 0.76 8.22
N ALA A 108 -2.09 1.37 7.15
CA ALA A 108 -2.87 0.68 6.12
C ALA A 108 -2.05 -0.42 5.44
N THR A 109 -0.80 -0.12 5.07
CA THR A 109 0.09 -1.11 4.43
C THR A 109 0.40 -2.27 5.38
N ALA A 110 0.64 -2.01 6.66
CA ALA A 110 0.85 -3.06 7.67
C ALA A 110 -0.39 -3.97 7.84
N ARG A 111 -1.60 -3.39 7.81
CA ARG A 111 -2.85 -4.16 7.79
C ARG A 111 -2.97 -5.02 6.54
N SER A 112 -2.66 -4.48 5.37
CA SER A 112 -2.66 -5.24 4.12
C SER A 112 -1.67 -6.41 4.15
N ILE A 113 -0.51 -6.27 4.79
CA ILE A 113 0.45 -7.38 4.98
C ILE A 113 -0.18 -8.50 5.83
N ALA A 114 -0.88 -8.16 6.91
CA ALA A 114 -1.58 -9.15 7.73
C ALA A 114 -2.68 -9.87 6.94
N GLN A 115 -3.50 -9.12 6.20
CA GLN A 115 -4.53 -9.66 5.32
C GLN A 115 -3.96 -10.61 4.26
N VAL A 116 -2.81 -10.29 3.65
CA VAL A 116 -2.13 -11.23 2.73
C VAL A 116 -1.81 -12.55 3.43
N GLY A 117 -1.35 -12.50 4.69
CA GLY A 117 -1.10 -13.69 5.49
C GLY A 117 -2.36 -14.52 5.76
N GLU A 118 -3.50 -13.87 6.01
CA GLU A 118 -4.80 -14.52 6.17
C GLU A 118 -5.26 -15.20 4.87
N VAL A 119 -5.10 -14.51 3.73
CA VAL A 119 -5.40 -15.08 2.40
C VAL A 119 -4.51 -16.30 2.12
N GLN A 120 -3.21 -16.23 2.44
CA GLN A 120 -2.29 -17.37 2.31
C GLN A 120 -2.72 -18.56 3.17
N GLN A 121 -3.19 -18.31 4.39
CA GLN A 121 -3.66 -19.38 5.26
C GLN A 121 -4.95 -20.01 4.75
N LEU A 122 -5.92 -19.19 4.32
CA LEU A 122 -7.16 -19.68 3.71
C LEU A 122 -6.88 -20.51 2.45
N ALA A 123 -5.96 -20.04 1.61
CA ALA A 123 -5.49 -20.75 0.43
C ALA A 123 -4.90 -22.13 0.73
N ARG A 124 -4.08 -22.25 1.76
CA ARG A 124 -3.49 -23.53 2.20
C ARG A 124 -4.56 -24.54 2.62
N VAL A 125 -5.55 -24.08 3.38
CA VAL A 125 -6.65 -24.92 3.86
C VAL A 125 -7.55 -25.37 2.70
N VAL A 126 -7.92 -24.44 1.81
CA VAL A 126 -8.82 -24.73 0.68
C VAL A 126 -8.19 -25.66 -0.36
N LEU A 127 -6.88 -25.52 -0.58
CA LEU A 127 -6.15 -26.27 -1.60
C LEU A 127 -5.34 -27.44 -1.00
N GLN A 128 -5.73 -27.91 0.18
CA GLN A 128 -5.11 -29.06 0.82
C GLN A 128 -5.22 -30.29 -0.10
N GLY A 129 -4.07 -30.87 -0.48
CA GLY A 129 -3.99 -31.98 -1.44
C GLY A 129 -3.91 -31.58 -2.92
N GLY A 130 -3.93 -30.29 -3.25
CA GLY A 130 -3.69 -29.75 -4.59
C GLY A 130 -2.31 -29.07 -4.76
N GLN A 131 -2.20 -28.16 -5.73
CA GLN A 131 -1.00 -27.33 -5.95
C GLN A 131 -1.24 -25.85 -5.55
N PRO A 132 -1.18 -25.50 -4.25
CA PRO A 132 -1.29 -24.10 -3.81
C PRO A 132 -0.04 -23.25 -4.16
N GLY A 133 1.07 -23.91 -4.53
CA GLY A 133 2.39 -23.30 -4.69
C GLY A 133 2.41 -21.98 -5.47
N PRO A 134 1.88 -21.92 -6.71
CA PRO A 134 1.97 -20.68 -7.48
C PRO A 134 1.13 -19.54 -6.87
N MET A 135 0.00 -19.86 -6.20
CA MET A 135 -0.85 -18.83 -5.59
C MET A 135 -0.20 -18.26 -4.34
N LEU A 136 0.41 -19.14 -3.54
CA LEU A 136 1.17 -18.73 -2.35
C LEU A 136 2.41 -17.90 -2.72
N ALA A 137 3.10 -18.25 -3.81
CA ALA A 137 4.23 -17.49 -4.33
C ALA A 137 3.81 -16.09 -4.82
N GLY A 138 2.66 -15.99 -5.50
CA GLY A 138 2.08 -14.70 -5.90
C GLY A 138 1.74 -13.82 -4.69
N LEU A 139 1.08 -14.37 -3.68
CA LEU A 139 0.76 -13.66 -2.43
C LEU A 139 2.03 -13.27 -1.64
N GLU A 140 3.07 -14.10 -1.66
CA GLU A 140 4.35 -13.75 -1.04
C GLU A 140 5.02 -12.57 -1.76
N SER A 141 4.93 -12.51 -3.09
CA SER A 141 5.42 -11.37 -3.87
C SER A 141 4.68 -10.08 -3.51
N VAL A 142 3.36 -10.15 -3.25
CA VAL A 142 2.58 -9.00 -2.73
C VAL A 142 3.15 -8.56 -1.39
N LYS A 143 3.37 -9.49 -0.46
CA LYS A 143 3.89 -9.20 0.89
C LYS A 143 5.27 -8.52 0.85
N GLN A 144 6.16 -8.98 -0.04
CA GLN A 144 7.48 -8.38 -0.24
C GLN A 144 7.38 -6.94 -0.71
N VAL A 145 6.53 -6.66 -1.71
CA VAL A 145 6.29 -5.29 -2.20
C VAL A 145 5.72 -4.41 -1.08
N LEU A 146 4.71 -4.88 -0.35
CA LEU A 146 4.12 -4.11 0.76
C LEU A 146 5.13 -3.85 1.89
N THR A 147 6.05 -4.78 2.14
CA THR A 147 7.13 -4.57 3.12
C THR A 147 8.05 -3.42 2.70
N LEU A 148 8.41 -3.33 1.41
CA LEU A 148 9.17 -2.21 0.87
C LEU A 148 8.39 -0.89 0.97
N VAL A 149 7.07 -0.92 0.73
CA VAL A 149 6.20 0.26 0.92
C VAL A 149 6.23 0.73 2.38
N VAL A 150 6.10 -0.17 3.36
CA VAL A 150 6.23 0.18 4.79
C VAL A 150 7.58 0.84 5.09
N GLN A 151 8.68 0.28 4.59
CA GLN A 151 10.01 0.88 4.80
C GLN A 151 10.08 2.30 4.22
N ARG A 152 9.53 2.48 3.01
CA ARG A 152 9.53 3.78 2.34
C ARG A 152 8.64 4.82 3.03
N THR A 153 7.55 4.43 3.68
CA THR A 153 6.77 5.38 4.50
C THR A 153 7.60 5.97 5.63
N GLY A 154 8.55 5.20 6.18
CA GLY A 154 9.51 5.72 7.15
C GLY A 154 10.47 6.77 6.58
N THR A 155 10.90 6.60 5.32
CA THR A 155 11.73 7.59 4.62
C THR A 155 10.95 8.86 4.30
N ALA A 156 9.74 8.72 3.77
CA ALA A 156 8.84 9.86 3.50
C ALA A 156 8.55 10.64 4.78
N GLY A 157 8.25 9.95 5.89
CA GLY A 157 7.99 10.58 7.18
C GLY A 157 9.17 11.40 7.69
N ARG A 158 10.40 10.86 7.60
CA ARG A 158 11.62 11.61 7.96
C ARG A 158 11.84 12.84 7.08
N ALA A 159 11.55 12.73 5.78
CA ALA A 159 11.68 13.88 4.87
C ALA A 159 10.72 15.01 5.24
N VAL A 160 9.48 14.67 5.62
CA VAL A 160 8.48 15.63 6.12
C VAL A 160 8.92 16.23 7.46
N ASP A 161 9.39 15.40 8.41
CA ASP A 161 9.84 15.88 9.72
C ASP A 161 11.01 16.85 9.61
N ALA A 162 11.97 16.55 8.72
CA ALA A 162 13.11 17.42 8.45
C ALA A 162 12.68 18.79 7.90
N ALA A 163 11.75 18.79 6.94
CA ALA A 163 11.21 20.02 6.36
C ALA A 163 10.48 20.89 7.40
N VAL A 164 9.68 20.26 8.27
CA VAL A 164 8.97 20.94 9.37
C VAL A 164 9.96 21.47 10.41
N ALA A 165 11.01 20.72 10.75
CA ALA A 165 12.02 21.15 11.70
C ALA A 165 12.82 22.37 11.17
N GLU A 166 13.21 22.36 9.90
CA GLU A 166 13.88 23.49 9.26
C GLU A 166 12.99 24.73 9.23
N ALA A 167 11.71 24.58 8.81
CA ALA A 167 10.76 25.68 8.83
C ALA A 167 10.61 26.29 10.24
N ARG A 168 10.50 25.47 11.29
CA ARG A 168 10.44 25.96 12.68
C ARG A 168 11.70 26.74 13.09
N GLN A 169 12.87 26.28 12.69
CA GLN A 169 14.13 26.98 12.99
C GLN A 169 14.18 28.35 12.30
N LEU A 170 13.81 28.42 11.02
CA LEU A 170 13.76 29.69 10.27
C LEU A 170 12.74 30.65 10.86
N GLY A 171 11.57 30.17 11.29
CA GLY A 171 10.57 30.99 11.98
C GLY A 171 11.10 31.61 13.28
N ALA A 172 11.79 30.81 14.11
CA ALA A 172 12.34 31.26 15.39
C ALA A 172 13.49 32.27 15.28
N THR A 173 14.16 32.36 14.12
CA THR A 173 15.21 33.36 13.87
C THR A 173 14.69 34.64 13.23
N THR A 174 13.41 34.67 12.82
CA THR A 174 12.81 35.80 12.10
C THR A 174 11.80 36.59 12.95
N ASP A 175 11.35 36.02 14.08
CA ASP A 175 10.65 36.70 15.18
C ASP A 175 11.65 37.32 16.19
#